data_AF-A0A497BUD6-F1
#
_entry.id   AF-A0A497BUD6-F1
#
_cell.length_a   1.000
_cell.length_b   1.000
_cell.length_c   1.000
_cell.angle_alpha   90.00
_cell.angle_beta   90.00
_cell.angle_gamma   90.00
#
_symmetry.space_group_name_H-M   'P 1'
#
loop_
_entity.id
_entity.type
_entity.pdbx_description
1 polymer ?
#
loop_
_entity_poly.entity_id
_entity_poly.type
_entity_poly.pdbx_seq_one_letter_code
_entity_poly.pdbx_strand_id
1 'polypeptide(L)'
;MIKSCNTRVDIAIPSMRIIVEYDEWFWHGHHLSEDNIRYKSLLNYGWKVLQIKARNNLPTQQQLDNALFNLLFDTNSFYIIELDGWGIGSTKFDNGGN
;
A
#
# COMPACT_ATOMS: atom_id res chain seq x y z
N MET A 1 5.43 -24.62 7.11
CA MET A 1 6.14 -23.98 5.98
C MET A 1 5.50 -22.62 5.75
N ILE A 2 6.15 -21.53 6.16
CA ILE A 2 5.70 -20.19 5.76
C ILE A 2 6.23 -20.04 4.33
N LYS A 3 5.33 -20.08 3.34
CA LYS A 3 5.66 -19.67 1.96
C LYS A 3 6.32 -18.30 2.08
N SER A 4 7.51 -18.13 1.51
CA SER A 4 8.12 -16.81 1.34
C SER A 4 7.10 -15.93 0.62
N CYS A 5 6.41 -15.10 1.38
CA CYS A 5 5.73 -13.94 0.84
C CYS A 5 6.86 -13.07 0.28
N ASN A 6 6.72 -12.64 -0.97
CA ASN A 6 7.67 -11.73 -1.59
C ASN A 6 7.67 -10.44 -0.74
N THR A 7 8.66 -10.27 0.13
CA THR A 7 8.74 -9.16 1.10
C THR A 7 9.29 -7.89 0.45
N ARG A 8 8.90 -7.63 -0.79
CA ARG A 8 9.23 -6.37 -1.44
C ARG A 8 8.23 -5.33 -0.96
N VAL A 9 8.77 -4.17 -0.66
CA VAL A 9 8.06 -2.97 -0.25
C VAL A 9 8.69 -1.81 -1.03
N ASP A 10 7.90 -0.81 -1.38
CA ASP A 10 8.42 0.32 -2.17
C ASP A 10 9.39 1.16 -1.34
N ILE A 11 8.98 1.55 -0.13
CA ILE A 11 9.80 2.32 0.80
C ILE A 11 9.63 1.76 2.21
N ALA A 12 10.76 1.56 2.90
CA ALA A 12 10.80 1.26 4.32
C ALA A 12 11.47 2.40 5.09
N ILE A 13 10.88 2.79 6.22
CA ILE A 13 11.40 3.77 7.18
C ILE A 13 11.62 3.05 8.52
N PRO A 14 12.78 2.39 8.72
CA PRO A 14 12.98 1.46 9.84
C PRO A 14 12.91 2.11 11.22
N SER A 15 13.41 3.33 11.37
CA SER A 15 13.39 4.07 12.64
C SER A 15 11.97 4.32 13.16
N MET A 16 10.97 4.34 12.27
CA MET A 16 9.56 4.54 12.60
C MET A 16 8.74 3.25 12.48
N ARG A 17 9.36 2.16 12.00
CA ARG A 17 8.67 0.94 11.55
C ARG A 17 7.51 1.23 10.61
N ILE A 18 7.69 2.16 9.67
CA ILE A 18 6.68 2.47 8.65
C ILE A 18 7.12 1.90 7.31
N ILE A 19 6.20 1.23 6.63
CA ILE A 19 6.28 0.90 5.22
C ILE A 19 5.35 1.85 4.45
N VAL A 20 5.79 2.33 3.29
CA VAL A 20 4.96 3.08 2.35
C VAL A 20 4.87 2.25 1.06
N GLU A 21 3.63 2.00 0.62
CA GLU A 21 3.31 1.29 -0.62
C GLU A 21 2.54 2.23 -1.53
N TYR A 22 2.95 2.32 -2.78
CA TYR A 22 2.28 3.10 -3.82
C TYR A 22 1.67 2.14 -4.84
N ASP A 23 0.41 1.79 -4.59
CA ASP A 23 -0.34 0.85 -5.40
C ASP A 23 -1.05 1.59 -6.54
N GLU A 24 -0.57 1.41 -7.75
CA GLU A 24 -1.29 1.87 -8.95
C GLU A 24 -2.28 0.81 -9.43
N TRP A 25 -3.50 1.26 -9.78
CA TRP A 25 -4.60 0.37 -10.22
C TRP A 25 -4.20 -0.55 -11.38
N PHE A 26 -3.43 -0.03 -12.35
CA PHE A 26 -3.02 -0.81 -13.51
C PHE A 26 -2.25 -2.08 -13.11
N TRP A 27 -1.38 -1.99 -12.11
CA TRP A 27 -0.56 -3.12 -11.67
C TRP A 27 -1.27 -3.99 -10.62
N HIS A 28 -2.00 -3.38 -9.69
CA HIS A 28 -2.51 -4.06 -8.50
C HIS A 28 -3.96 -4.54 -8.58
N GLY A 29 -4.75 -4.10 -9.58
CA GLY A 29 -6.19 -4.39 -9.62
C GLY A 29 -6.59 -5.87 -9.59
N HIS A 30 -5.72 -6.79 -10.03
CA HIS A 30 -5.94 -8.25 -9.93
C HIS A 30 -5.29 -8.91 -8.71
N HIS A 31 -4.37 -8.22 -8.03
CA HIS A 31 -3.56 -8.78 -6.94
C HIS A 31 -4.05 -8.38 -5.54
N LEU A 32 -5.24 -7.78 -5.43
CA LEU A 32 -5.77 -7.22 -4.19
C LEU A 32 -5.80 -8.22 -3.02
N SER A 33 -6.07 -9.50 -3.28
CA SER A 33 -6.09 -10.54 -2.23
C SER A 33 -4.68 -10.87 -1.72
N GLU A 34 -3.71 -10.95 -2.63
CA GLU A 34 -2.31 -11.23 -2.34
C GLU A 34 -1.66 -10.06 -1.60
N ASP A 35 -1.95 -8.82 -2.02
CA ASP A 35 -1.54 -7.59 -1.34
C ASP A 35 -2.08 -7.53 0.08
N ASN A 36 -3.36 -7.88 0.29
CA ASN A 36 -3.93 -7.95 1.63
C ASN A 36 -3.24 -8.97 2.54
N ILE A 37 -2.80 -10.12 2.00
CA ILE A 37 -2.03 -11.11 2.78
C ILE A 37 -0.66 -10.55 3.14
N ARG A 38 0.01 -9.88 2.20
CA ARG A 38 1.30 -9.21 2.40
C ARG A 38 1.20 -8.16 3.50
N TYR A 39 0.20 -7.28 3.45
CA TYR A 39 -0.03 -6.25 4.47
C TYR A 39 -0.28 -6.85 5.84
N LYS A 40 -1.14 -7.87 5.95
CA LYS A 40 -1.37 -8.59 7.23
C LYS A 40 -0.07 -9.16 7.81
N SER A 41 0.79 -9.71 6.95
CA SER A 41 2.10 -10.20 7.39
C SER A 41 2.98 -9.08 7.95
N LEU A 42 3.07 -7.93 7.27
CA LEU A 42 3.83 -6.77 7.73
C LEU A 42 3.33 -6.26 9.08
N LEU A 43 2.01 -6.13 9.23
CA LEU A 43 1.36 -5.74 10.48
C LEU A 43 1.70 -6.71 11.63
N ASN A 44 1.67 -8.02 11.37
CA ASN A 44 2.03 -9.04 12.36
C ASN A 44 3.51 -8.98 12.78
N TYR A 45 4.39 -8.48 11.91
CA TYR A 45 5.79 -8.21 12.23
C TYR A 45 6.00 -6.87 12.95
N GLY A 46 4.92 -6.14 13.27
CA GLY A 46 4.96 -4.87 13.98
C GLY A 46 5.34 -3.67 13.11
N TRP A 47 5.27 -3.81 11.78
CA TRP A 47 5.32 -2.68 10.88
C TRP A 47 3.97 -1.97 10.84
N LYS A 48 4.01 -0.66 10.64
CA LYS A 48 2.88 0.16 10.25
C LYS A 48 2.92 0.34 8.73
N VAL A 49 1.78 0.43 8.08
CA VAL A 49 1.70 0.56 6.62
C VAL A 49 0.88 1.78 6.23
N LEU A 50 1.48 2.64 5.41
CA LEU A 50 0.79 3.66 4.63
C LEU A 50 0.61 3.13 3.21
N GLN A 51 -0.62 2.87 2.81
CA GLN A 51 -0.96 2.48 1.45
C GLN A 51 -1.51 3.70 0.69
N ILE A 52 -0.89 4.03 -0.44
CA ILE A 52 -1.39 5.04 -1.37
C ILE A 52 -1.97 4.30 -2.56
N LYS A 53 -3.28 4.38 -2.74
CA LYS A 53 -3.99 3.80 -3.87
C LYS A 53 -4.22 4.86 -4.93
N ALA A 54 -3.64 4.69 -6.10
CA ALA A 54 -3.60 5.71 -7.13
C ALA A 54 -3.82 5.16 -8.53
N ARG A 55 -3.94 6.08 -9.50
CA ARG A 55 -3.86 5.74 -10.93
C ARG A 55 -2.64 6.35 -11.58
N ASN A 56 -2.47 7.66 -11.43
CA ASN A 56 -1.38 8.45 -12.02
C ASN A 56 -1.20 9.80 -11.30
N ASN A 57 -1.60 9.85 -10.03
CA ASN A 57 -1.70 11.07 -9.23
C ASN A 57 -1.01 10.90 -7.88
N LEU A 58 -0.53 12.01 -7.32
CA LEU A 58 0.15 12.01 -6.03
C LEU A 58 -0.80 12.49 -4.93
N PRO A 59 -0.64 12.00 -3.69
CA PRO A 59 -1.35 12.57 -2.56
C PRO A 59 -0.88 13.99 -2.30
N THR A 60 -1.78 14.81 -1.77
CA THR A 60 -1.43 16.15 -1.28
C THR A 60 -0.57 16.05 -0.02
N GLN A 61 0.21 17.10 0.27
CA GLN A 61 0.99 17.19 1.51
C GLN A 61 0.11 16.99 2.75
N GLN A 62 -1.08 17.61 2.78
CA GLN A 62 -2.01 17.49 3.90
C GLN A 62 -2.49 16.05 4.12
N GLN A 63 -2.75 15.28 3.05
CA GLN A 63 -3.12 13.87 3.18
C GLN A 63 -1.97 13.04 3.76
N LEU A 64 -0.73 13.32 3.34
CA LEU A 64 0.46 12.67 3.90
C LEU A 64 0.65 13.01 5.37
N ASP A 65 0.52 14.29 5.75
CA ASP A 65 0.65 14.74 7.14
C ASP A 65 -0.39 14.07 8.04
N ASN A 66 -1.65 13.99 7.59
CA ASN A 66 -2.72 13.31 8.32
C ASN A 66 -2.45 11.80 8.47
N ALA A 67 -1.97 11.15 7.40
CA ALA A 67 -1.64 9.74 7.43
C ALA A 67 -0.49 9.45 8.41
N LEU A 68 0.58 10.25 8.35
CA LEU A 68 1.71 10.15 9.27
C LEU A 68 1.28 10.43 10.71
N PHE A 69 0.42 11.41 10.95
CA PHE A 69 -0.11 11.68 12.29
C PHE A 69 -0.86 10.46 12.85
N ASN A 70 -1.74 9.85 12.06
CA ASN A 70 -2.47 8.65 12.45
C ASN A 70 -1.53 7.47 12.73
N LEU A 71 -0.53 7.26 11.88
CA LEU A 71 0.40 6.15 12.06
C LEU A 71 1.37 6.39 13.23
N LEU A 72 1.82 7.61 13.50
CA LEU A 72 2.84 7.86 14.52
C LEU A 72 2.26 8.03 15.92
N PHE A 73 1.10 8.69 16.03
CA PHE A 73 0.56 9.13 17.31
C PHE A 73 -0.74 8.46 17.73
N ASP A 74 -1.43 7.77 16.82
CA ASP A 74 -2.59 6.95 17.15
C ASP A 74 -2.21 5.46 17.31
N THR A 75 -3.19 4.65 17.71
CA THR A 75 -3.13 3.19 17.82
C THR A 75 -3.20 2.48 16.46
N ASN A 76 -3.40 3.23 15.37
CA ASN A 76 -3.51 2.70 14.02
C ASN A 76 -2.15 2.18 13.50
N SER A 77 -2.17 0.97 12.95
CA SER A 77 -1.02 0.38 12.26
C SER A 77 -1.18 0.34 10.73
N PHE A 78 -2.35 0.74 10.22
CA PHE A 78 -2.64 0.76 8.79
C PHE A 78 -3.41 2.03 8.43
N TYR A 79 -3.01 2.72 7.38
CA TYR A 79 -3.71 3.89 6.87
C TYR A 79 -3.72 3.88 5.33
N ILE A 80 -4.87 4.19 4.74
CA ILE A 80 -5.04 4.25 3.29
C ILE A 80 -5.29 5.69 2.87
N ILE A 81 -4.51 6.17 1.91
CA ILE A 81 -4.88 7.32 1.09
C ILE A 81 -5.38 6.76 -0.24
N GLU A 82 -6.70 6.84 -0.48
CA GLU A 82 -7.28 6.48 -1.78
C GLU A 82 -7.46 7.75 -2.60
N LEU A 83 -6.81 7.81 -3.76
CA LEU A 83 -6.84 8.93 -4.68
C LEU A 83 -7.83 8.69 -5.81
N ASP A 84 -8.26 9.79 -6.43
CA ASP A 84 -9.16 9.75 -7.58
C ASP A 84 -8.58 8.86 -8.69
N GLY A 85 -9.43 7.99 -9.24
CA GLY A 85 -9.04 7.10 -10.33
C GLY A 85 -8.60 5.70 -9.90
N TRP A 86 -8.45 5.42 -8.61
CA TRP A 86 -8.33 4.04 -8.14
C TRP A 86 -9.56 3.22 -8.57
N GLY A 87 -9.35 2.00 -9.08
CA GLY A 87 -10.45 1.15 -9.59
C GLY A 87 -10.92 1.49 -11.01
N ILE A 88 -10.38 2.54 -11.65
CA ILE A 88 -10.83 3.01 -12.97
C ILE A 88 -9.84 2.61 -14.07
N GLY A 89 -10.37 1.93 -15.09
CA GLY A 89 -9.62 1.51 -16.28
C GLY A 89 -9.17 0.05 -16.22
N SER A 90 -8.48 -0.39 -17.28
CA SER A 90 -7.93 -1.73 -17.36
C SER A 90 -6.73 -1.89 -16.42
N THR A 91 -6.53 -3.11 -15.98
CA THR A 91 -5.31 -3.59 -15.36
C THR A 91 -4.33 -4.15 -16.41
N LYS A 92 -3.10 -4.49 -15.99
CA LYS A 92 -2.09 -5.16 -16.82
C LYS A 92 -2.64 -6.45 -17.45
N PHE A 93 -3.47 -7.20 -16.73
CA PHE A 93 -3.93 -8.52 -17.15
C PHE A 93 -5.16 -8.48 -18.06
N ASP A 94 -5.92 -7.39 -18.05
CA ASP A 94 -7.12 -7.28 -18.90
C ASP A 94 -6.77 -7.16 -20.40
N ASN A 95 -5.56 -6.68 -20.72
CA ASN A 95 -5.12 -6.43 -22.10
C ASN A 95 -4.28 -7.58 -22.69
N GLY A 96 -4.23 -8.76 -22.05
CA GLY A 96 -3.49 -9.92 -22.56
C GLY A 96 -1.97 -9.75 -22.61
N GLY A 97 -1.43 -8.79 -21.86
CA GLY A 97 0.02 -8.57 -21.77
C GLY A 97 0.67 -9.59 -20.84
N ASN A 98 1.45 -10.52 -21.44
CA ASN A 98 2.39 -11.39 -20.72
C ASN A 98 3.32 -10.57 -19.80
#